data_AF-A0A7K8QD87-F1
#
_entry.id   AF-A0A7K8QD87-F1
#
_cell.length_a   1.000
_cell.length_b   1.000
_cell.length_c   1.000
_cell.angle_alpha   90.00
_cell.angle_beta   90.00
_cell.angle_gamma   90.00
#
_symmetry.space_group_name_H-M   'P 1'
#
loop_
_entity.id
_entity.type
_entity.pdbx_description
1 polymer ?
#
loop_
_entity_poly.entity_id
_entity_poly.type
_entity_poly.pdbx_seq_one_letter_code
_entity_poly.pdbx_strand_id
1 'polypeptide(L)'
;MNVSNNCSDSNLELYHHVRLVEFVLYGVIFFFGALFNALALWMFFCKIKKWTETRVYVINLVFADFFVICTLPSMAYLLWNKSTRGELCQFIEAMYFINMVVSIYVISFISIDRYIAIKHPLKARTFRSPSKAALQCGLLWVFVIIGATLQLLKRDAALCFQTYTPTPAALSLLAIFFVFT
;
A
#
# COMPACT_ATOMS: atom_id res chain seq x y z
N MET A 1 -10.10 -43.79 -27.10
CA MET A 1 -9.85 -43.11 -25.81
C MET A 1 -10.00 -41.61 -26.06
N ASN A 2 -11.15 -41.02 -25.70
CA ASN A 2 -11.39 -39.59 -25.88
C ASN A 2 -10.88 -38.84 -24.65
N VAL A 3 -9.71 -38.22 -24.78
CA VAL A 3 -9.13 -37.31 -23.79
C VAL A 3 -9.03 -35.94 -24.44
N SER A 4 -10.12 -35.17 -24.46
CA SER A 4 -10.08 -33.77 -24.90
C SER A 4 -11.43 -33.09 -24.70
N ASN A 5 -11.73 -32.67 -23.46
CA ASN A 5 -12.68 -31.60 -23.11
C ASN A 5 -12.52 -31.16 -21.63
N ASN A 6 -12.00 -32.03 -20.75
CA ASN A 6 -11.83 -31.71 -19.32
C ASN A 6 -10.82 -30.59 -19.00
N CYS A 7 -9.85 -30.30 -19.88
CA CYS A 7 -8.87 -29.23 -19.63
C CYS A 7 -9.45 -27.82 -19.76
N SER A 8 -10.56 -27.63 -20.49
CA SER A 8 -11.16 -26.30 -20.67
C SER A 8 -12.11 -25.97 -19.52
N ASP A 9 -12.93 -26.95 -19.11
CA ASP A 9 -13.92 -26.77 -18.04
C ASP A 9 -13.28 -26.64 -16.66
N SER A 10 -12.26 -27.44 -16.36
CA SER A 10 -11.55 -27.37 -15.07
C SER A 10 -10.84 -26.01 -14.86
N ASN A 11 -10.28 -25.42 -15.92
CA ASN A 11 -9.70 -24.09 -15.85
C ASN A 11 -10.78 -23.02 -15.67
N LEU A 12 -11.92 -23.13 -16.36
CA LEU A 12 -13.01 -22.16 -16.25
C LEU A 12 -13.65 -22.14 -14.85
N GLU A 13 -13.90 -23.31 -14.26
CA GLU A 13 -14.41 -23.43 -12.89
C GLU A 13 -13.41 -22.89 -11.88
N LEU A 14 -12.12 -23.25 -12.02
CA LEU A 14 -11.05 -22.71 -11.18
C LEU A 14 -10.97 -21.18 -11.26
N TYR A 15 -11.03 -20.60 -12.45
CA TYR A 15 -11.04 -19.14 -12.64
C TYR A 15 -12.27 -18.47 -12.00
N HIS A 16 -13.43 -19.13 -12.04
CA HIS A 16 -14.64 -18.62 -11.43
C HIS A 16 -14.55 -18.65 -9.89
N HIS A 17 -14.05 -19.76 -9.32
CA HIS A 17 -13.83 -19.88 -7.88
C HIS A 17 -12.81 -18.86 -7.37
N VAL A 18 -11.68 -18.67 -8.07
CA VAL A 18 -10.67 -17.68 -7.71
C VAL A 18 -11.27 -16.28 -7.68
N ARG A 19 -12.01 -15.87 -8.72
CA ARG A 19 -12.66 -14.55 -8.76
C ARG A 19 -13.71 -14.35 -7.68
N LEU A 20 -14.48 -15.38 -7.36
CA LEU A 20 -15.49 -15.31 -6.31
C LEU A 20 -14.82 -15.14 -4.94
N VAL A 21 -13.73 -15.88 -4.68
CA VAL A 21 -12.93 -15.72 -3.46
C VAL A 21 -12.33 -14.32 -3.38
N GLU A 22 -11.72 -13.80 -4.46
CA GLU A 22 -11.18 -12.43 -4.51
C GLU A 22 -12.26 -11.38 -4.21
N PHE A 23 -13.44 -11.51 -4.82
CA PHE A 23 -14.55 -10.58 -4.60
C PHE A 23 -15.02 -10.58 -3.14
N VAL A 24 -15.18 -11.76 -2.54
CA VAL A 24 -15.54 -11.89 -1.12
C VAL A 24 -14.45 -11.29 -0.23
N LEU A 25 -13.18 -11.57 -0.51
CA LEU A 25 -12.06 -11.02 0.25
C LEU A 25 -12.02 -9.49 0.16
N TYR A 26 -12.15 -8.92 -1.05
CA TYR A 26 -12.20 -7.47 -1.21
C TYR A 26 -13.38 -6.83 -0.50
N GLY A 27 -14.55 -7.46 -0.51
CA GLY A 27 -15.71 -6.99 0.26
C GLY A 27 -15.47 -6.99 1.76
N VAL A 28 -14.91 -8.08 2.30
CA VAL A 28 -14.58 -8.20 3.73
C VAL A 28 -13.51 -7.21 4.14
N ILE A 29 -12.41 -7.10 3.37
CA ILE A 29 -11.31 -6.16 3.63
C ILE A 29 -11.82 -4.72 3.52
N PHE A 30 -12.67 -4.40 2.55
CA PHE A 30 -13.27 -3.08 2.43
C PHE A 30 -14.08 -2.74 3.69
N PHE A 31 -15.00 -3.60 4.11
CA PHE A 31 -15.88 -3.32 5.24
C PHE A 31 -15.11 -3.16 6.55
N PHE A 32 -14.34 -4.17 6.94
CA PHE A 32 -13.60 -4.13 8.20
C PHE A 32 -12.43 -3.17 8.16
N GLY A 33 -11.73 -3.11 7.02
CA GLY A 33 -10.60 -2.21 6.83
C GLY A 33 -11.03 -0.75 6.87
N ALA A 34 -12.11 -0.36 6.19
CA ALA A 34 -12.59 1.01 6.23
C ALA A 34 -13.07 1.38 7.64
N LEU A 35 -13.80 0.47 8.30
CA LEU A 35 -14.27 0.67 9.67
C LEU A 35 -13.09 0.90 10.64
N PHE A 36 -12.12 -0.01 10.69
CA PHE A 36 -11.02 0.08 11.63
C PHE A 36 -10.05 1.23 11.32
N ASN A 37 -9.73 1.48 10.05
CA ASN A 37 -8.85 2.58 9.69
C ASN A 37 -9.52 3.95 9.90
N ALA A 38 -10.81 4.10 9.60
CA ALA A 38 -11.54 5.34 9.89
C ALA A 38 -11.63 5.60 11.40
N LEU A 39 -11.92 4.56 12.20
CA LEU A 39 -11.91 4.66 13.67
C LEU A 39 -10.53 5.02 14.20
N ALA A 40 -9.45 4.47 13.63
CA ALA A 40 -8.09 4.80 14.00
C ALA A 40 -7.77 6.28 13.69
N LEU A 41 -8.09 6.77 12.48
CA LEU A 41 -7.92 8.19 12.14
C LEU A 41 -8.71 9.08 13.10
N TRP A 42 -9.98 8.75 13.36
CA TRP A 42 -10.81 9.50 14.31
C TRP A 42 -10.20 9.56 15.71
N MET A 43 -9.74 8.42 16.24
CA MET A 43 -9.06 8.34 17.53
C MET A 43 -7.78 9.19 17.56
N PHE A 44 -6.99 9.11 16.49
CA PHE A 44 -5.78 9.90 16.38
C PHE A 44 -6.06 11.39 16.27
N PHE A 45 -7.05 11.86 15.51
CA PHE A 45 -7.31 13.30 15.38
C PHE A 45 -8.08 13.88 16.57
N CYS A 46 -9.06 13.15 17.12
CA CYS A 46 -10.02 13.71 18.07
C CYS A 46 -9.76 13.36 19.54
N LYS A 47 -9.13 12.22 19.84
CA LYS A 47 -9.01 11.73 21.22
C LYS A 47 -7.60 11.88 21.79
N ILE A 48 -6.57 11.64 20.98
CA ILE A 48 -5.19 11.67 21.47
C ILE A 48 -4.66 13.11 21.40
N LYS A 49 -4.29 13.70 22.53
CA LYS A 49 -3.75 15.08 22.57
C LYS A 49 -2.23 15.14 22.39
N LYS A 50 -1.50 14.11 22.83
CA LYS A 50 -0.02 14.10 22.78
C LYS A 50 0.49 13.74 21.38
N TRP A 51 1.22 14.65 20.75
CA TRP A 51 1.90 14.40 19.48
C TRP A 51 3.26 13.73 19.72
N THR A 52 3.44 12.55 19.15
CA THR A 52 4.69 11.78 19.20
C THR A 52 5.09 11.39 17.78
N GLU A 53 6.34 11.04 17.58
CA GLU A 53 6.92 10.57 16.32
C GLU A 53 6.16 9.36 15.80
N THR A 54 5.99 8.36 16.68
CA THR A 54 5.21 7.15 16.38
C THR A 54 3.79 7.50 15.94
N ARG A 55 3.15 8.51 16.54
CA ARG A 55 1.81 8.92 16.14
C ARG A 55 1.79 9.53 14.74
N VAL A 56 2.78 10.35 14.40
CA VAL A 56 2.91 10.91 13.04
C VAL A 56 3.06 9.78 12.02
N TYR A 57 3.96 8.84 12.27
CA TYR A 57 4.16 7.68 11.42
C TYR A 57 2.87 6.85 11.25
N VAL A 58 2.22 6.48 12.35
CA VAL A 58 1.00 5.67 12.32
C VAL A 58 -0.16 6.39 11.64
N ILE A 59 -0.31 7.71 11.78
CA ILE A 59 -1.33 8.47 11.04
C ILE A 59 -1.08 8.39 9.53
N ASN A 60 0.17 8.52 9.08
CA ASN A 60 0.51 8.41 7.66
C ASN A 60 0.23 6.99 7.11
N LEU A 61 0.53 5.95 7.90
CA LEU A 61 0.21 4.56 7.57
C LEU A 61 -1.30 4.35 7.39
N VAL A 62 -2.08 4.68 8.43
CA VAL A 62 -3.54 4.50 8.43
C VAL A 62 -4.20 5.32 7.32
N PHE A 63 -3.66 6.51 7.03
CA PHE A 63 -4.11 7.33 5.90
C PHE A 63 -3.90 6.59 4.57
N ALA A 64 -2.69 6.09 4.30
CA ALA A 64 -2.40 5.33 3.08
C ALA A 64 -3.23 4.04 2.96
N ASP A 65 -3.42 3.31 4.06
CA ASP A 65 -4.28 2.13 4.13
C ASP A 65 -5.72 2.46 3.80
N PHE A 66 -6.25 3.54 4.35
CA PHE A 66 -7.62 3.96 4.08
C PHE A 66 -7.87 4.24 2.59
N PHE A 67 -6.92 4.89 1.88
CA PHE A 67 -7.07 5.13 0.43
C PHE A 67 -7.08 3.84 -0.37
N VAL A 68 -6.14 2.91 -0.13
CA VAL A 68 -6.12 1.65 -0.88
C VAL A 68 -7.36 0.80 -0.58
N ILE A 69 -7.86 0.83 0.66
CA ILE A 69 -9.05 0.08 1.02
C ILE A 69 -10.27 0.64 0.27
N CYS A 70 -10.37 1.96 0.15
CA CYS A 70 -11.42 2.62 -0.62
C CYS A 70 -11.37 2.27 -2.12
N THR A 71 -10.22 1.84 -2.68
CA THR A 71 -10.13 1.44 -4.09
C THR A 71 -10.51 -0.03 -4.35
N LEU A 72 -10.61 -0.86 -3.30
CA LEU A 72 -10.94 -2.29 -3.42
C LEU A 72 -12.27 -2.58 -4.16
N PRO A 73 -13.38 -1.87 -3.92
CA PRO A 73 -14.64 -2.13 -4.64
C PRO A 73 -14.49 -1.85 -6.14
N SER A 74 -13.78 -0.78 -6.50
CA SER A 74 -13.48 -0.43 -7.89
C SER A 74 -12.58 -1.48 -8.54
N MET A 75 -11.61 -2.02 -7.80
CA MET A 75 -10.76 -3.11 -8.27
C MET A 75 -11.56 -4.39 -8.55
N ALA A 76 -12.47 -4.75 -7.64
CA ALA A 76 -13.37 -5.89 -7.81
C ALA A 76 -14.21 -5.76 -9.10
N TYR A 77 -14.74 -4.57 -9.36
CA TYR A 77 -15.50 -4.28 -10.57
C TYR A 77 -14.65 -4.43 -11.86
N LEU A 78 -13.43 -3.85 -11.87
CA LEU A 78 -12.55 -3.90 -13.04
C LEU A 78 -12.09 -5.33 -13.37
N LEU A 79 -11.79 -6.13 -12.35
CA LEU A 79 -11.38 -7.53 -12.51
C LEU A 79 -12.53 -8.44 -12.97
N TRP A 80 -13.75 -8.19 -12.48
CA TRP A 80 -14.93 -8.92 -12.93
C TRP A 80 -15.19 -8.68 -14.42
N ASN A 81 -15.12 -7.42 -14.85
CA ASN A 81 -15.45 -7.03 -16.22
C ASN A 81 -14.30 -7.17 -17.23
N LYS A 82 -13.12 -7.66 -16.80
CA LYS A 82 -11.88 -7.71 -17.61
C LYS A 82 -11.59 -6.38 -18.31
N SER A 83 -11.71 -5.28 -17.57
CA SER A 83 -11.58 -3.94 -18.15
C SER A 83 -10.18 -3.69 -18.73
N THR A 84 -10.12 -2.95 -19.83
CA THR A 84 -8.87 -2.42 -20.39
C THR A 84 -8.23 -1.42 -19.42
N ARG A 85 -6.92 -1.14 -19.62
CA ARG A 85 -6.13 -0.22 -18.79
C ARG A 85 -6.56 1.25 -18.98
N GLY A 86 -7.68 1.63 -18.36
CA GLY A 86 -8.16 3.02 -18.29
C GLY A 86 -7.63 3.80 -17.08
N GLU A 87 -8.07 5.05 -16.93
CA GLU A 87 -7.64 5.95 -15.86
C GLU A 87 -7.90 5.39 -14.45
N LEU A 88 -9.05 4.75 -14.24
CA LEU A 88 -9.38 4.11 -12.96
C LEU A 88 -8.39 3.00 -12.61
N CYS A 89 -7.99 2.17 -13.58
CA CYS A 89 -6.99 1.13 -13.35
C CYS A 89 -5.64 1.74 -12.95
N GLN A 90 -5.19 2.76 -13.67
CA GLN A 90 -3.94 3.45 -13.39
C GLN A 90 -3.95 4.10 -12.00
N PHE A 91 -5.06 4.72 -11.61
CA PHE A 91 -5.25 5.28 -10.28
C PHE A 91 -5.16 4.22 -9.19
N ILE A 92 -5.83 3.08 -9.38
CA ILE A 92 -5.80 1.98 -8.42
C ILE A 92 -4.38 1.41 -8.30
N GLU A 93 -3.70 1.14 -9.43
CA GLU A 93 -2.31 0.68 -9.44
C GLU A 93 -1.37 1.64 -8.70
N ALA A 94 -1.53 2.95 -8.92
CA ALA A 94 -0.76 3.97 -8.22
C ALA A 94 -1.04 3.93 -6.71
N MET A 95 -2.30 3.83 -6.29
CA MET A 95 -2.65 3.76 -4.86
C MET A 95 -2.08 2.51 -4.18
N TYR A 96 -2.09 1.35 -4.84
CA TYR A 96 -1.43 0.15 -4.34
C TYR A 96 0.07 0.32 -4.18
N PHE A 97 0.74 0.87 -5.20
CA PHE A 97 2.17 1.12 -5.14
C PHE A 97 2.50 2.11 -4.00
N ILE A 98 1.74 3.20 -3.90
CA ILE A 98 1.92 4.22 -2.87
C ILE A 98 1.78 3.61 -1.48
N ASN A 99 0.70 2.87 -1.21
CA ASN A 99 0.51 2.20 0.08
C ASN A 99 1.68 1.25 0.35
N MET A 100 2.00 0.35 -0.57
CA MET A 100 3.06 -0.64 -0.38
C MET A 100 4.37 0.02 0.07
N VAL A 101 4.78 1.10 -0.62
CA VAL A 101 6.01 1.80 -0.30
C VAL A 101 5.90 2.55 1.03
N VAL A 102 4.85 3.34 1.24
CA VAL A 102 4.65 4.11 2.48
C VAL A 102 4.64 3.19 3.70
N SER A 103 3.90 2.09 3.63
CA SER A 103 3.73 1.13 4.71
C SER A 103 5.05 0.49 5.13
N ILE A 104 5.87 0.05 4.17
CA ILE A 104 7.18 -0.55 4.45
C ILE A 104 8.10 0.47 5.16
N TYR A 105 8.20 1.70 4.67
CA TYR A 105 9.06 2.71 5.29
C TYR A 105 8.56 3.15 6.66
N VAL A 106 7.25 3.36 6.80
CA VAL A 106 6.67 3.78 8.07
C VAL A 106 6.90 2.71 9.15
N ILE A 107 6.64 1.43 8.86
CA ILE A 107 6.89 0.33 9.80
C ILE A 107 8.38 0.24 10.14
N SER A 108 9.26 0.47 9.15
CA SER A 108 10.70 0.49 9.37
C SER A 108 11.14 1.63 10.28
N PHE A 109 10.64 2.85 10.06
CA PHE A 109 10.93 4.01 10.92
C PHE A 109 10.42 3.80 12.34
N ILE A 110 9.23 3.23 12.52
CA ILE A 110 8.70 2.86 13.84
C ILE A 110 9.63 1.83 14.51
N SER A 111 10.10 0.83 13.77
CA SER A 111 10.98 -0.22 14.29
C SER A 111 12.34 0.34 14.72
N ILE A 112 12.94 1.22 13.90
CA ILE A 112 14.19 1.92 14.22
C ILE A 112 14.01 2.82 15.44
N ASP A 113 12.93 3.60 15.50
CA ASP A 113 12.59 4.46 16.63
C ASP A 113 12.50 3.67 17.95
N ARG A 114 11.81 2.51 17.91
CA ARG A 114 11.72 1.60 19.07
C ARG A 114 13.08 1.02 19.45
N TYR A 115 13.87 0.58 18.48
CA TYR A 115 15.21 0.06 18.73
C TYR A 115 16.12 1.08 19.39
N ILE A 116 16.16 2.33 18.89
CA ILE A 116 16.97 3.41 19.46
C ILE A 116 16.49 3.75 20.87
N ALA A 117 15.17 3.79 21.10
CA ALA A 117 14.61 4.07 22.43
C ALA A 117 15.02 3.02 23.48
N ILE A 118 15.11 1.75 23.09
CA ILE A 118 15.47 0.65 24.00
C ILE A 118 16.98 0.60 24.21
N LYS A 119 17.77 0.63 23.15
CA LYS A 119 19.23 0.41 23.23
C LYS A 119 20.03 1.66 23.58
N HIS A 120 19.54 2.84 23.20
CA HIS A 120 20.25 4.11 23.33
C HIS A 120 19.35 5.24 23.86
N PRO A 121 18.84 5.14 25.11
CA PRO A 121 17.84 6.06 25.65
C PRO A 121 18.29 7.53 25.69
N LEU A 122 19.58 7.80 25.94
CA LEU A 122 20.14 9.16 25.92
C LEU A 122 20.17 9.75 24.50
N LYS A 123 20.47 8.92 23.48
CA LYS A 123 20.45 9.33 22.07
C LYS A 123 19.00 9.52 21.58
N ALA A 124 18.10 8.66 22.03
CA ALA A 124 16.67 8.74 21.73
C ALA A 124 16.06 10.08 22.15
N ARG A 125 16.43 10.61 23.32
CA ARG A 125 15.92 11.90 23.82
C ARG A 125 16.26 13.08 22.89
N THR A 126 17.40 13.04 22.20
CA THR A 126 17.86 14.12 21.31
C THR A 126 17.37 13.94 19.87
N PHE A 127 17.23 12.68 19.42
CA PHE A 127 16.82 12.38 18.04
C PHE A 127 15.31 12.39 17.82
N ARG A 128 14.52 12.02 18.83
CA ARG A 128 13.06 11.93 18.73
C ARG A 128 12.44 13.32 18.76
N SER A 129 11.91 13.74 17.61
CA SER A 129 11.08 14.94 17.50
C SER A 129 9.95 14.68 16.50
N PRO A 130 8.67 14.99 16.86
CA PRO A 130 7.54 14.80 15.96
C PRO A 130 7.66 15.66 14.68
N SER A 131 8.36 16.79 14.73
CA SER A 131 8.63 17.63 13.56
C SER A 131 9.56 16.93 12.56
N LYS A 132 10.61 16.25 13.04
CA LYS A 132 11.50 15.45 12.19
C LYS A 132 10.76 14.27 11.55
N ALA A 133 9.90 13.60 12.32
CA ALA A 133 9.05 12.53 11.80
C ALA A 133 8.09 13.03 10.70
N ALA A 134 7.49 14.21 10.89
CA ALA A 134 6.63 14.83 9.88
C ALA A 134 7.41 15.20 8.61
N LEU A 135 8.62 15.74 8.74
CA LEU A 135 9.50 16.03 7.61
C LEU A 135 9.86 14.75 6.83
N GLN A 136 10.24 13.67 7.53
CA GLN A 136 10.55 12.39 6.89
C GLN A 136 9.33 11.82 6.16
N CYS A 137 8.14 11.88 6.76
CA CYS A 137 6.90 11.45 6.10
C CYS A 137 6.63 12.32 4.85
N GLY A 138 6.77 13.63 4.95
CA GLY A 138 6.57 14.54 3.81
C GLY A 138 7.52 14.23 2.64
N LEU A 139 8.81 14.01 2.93
CA LEU A 139 9.77 13.60 1.91
C LEU A 139 9.41 12.24 1.31
N LEU A 140 9.05 11.26 2.15
CA LEU A 140 8.60 9.95 1.70
C LEU A 140 7.43 10.05 0.73
N TRP A 141 6.40 10.86 1.04
CA TRP A 141 5.26 11.09 0.14
C TRP A 141 5.69 11.66 -1.21
N VAL A 142 6.56 12.68 -1.22
CA VAL A 142 7.06 13.26 -2.48
C VAL A 142 7.77 12.20 -3.32
N PHE A 143 8.68 11.43 -2.74
CA PHE A 143 9.39 10.36 -3.45
C PHE A 143 8.45 9.29 -3.99
N VAL A 144 7.48 8.88 -3.18
CA VAL A 144 6.51 7.84 -3.55
C VAL A 144 5.60 8.30 -4.68
N ILE A 145 5.14 9.57 -4.65
CA ILE A 145 4.35 10.16 -5.74
C ILE A 145 5.17 10.22 -7.04
N ILE A 146 6.44 10.65 -6.98
CA ILE A 146 7.33 10.66 -8.15
C ILE A 146 7.56 9.23 -8.67
N GLY A 147 7.78 8.27 -7.79
CA GLY A 147 7.95 6.86 -8.17
C GLY A 147 6.68 6.27 -8.80
N ALA A 148 5.51 6.64 -8.30
CA ALA A 148 4.23 6.23 -8.87
C ALA A 148 4.02 6.82 -10.27
N THR A 149 4.26 8.12 -10.46
CA THR A 149 4.11 8.76 -11.78
C THR A 149 5.09 8.23 -12.80
N LEU A 150 6.36 8.02 -12.43
CA LEU A 150 7.36 7.42 -13.31
C LEU A 150 6.99 6.00 -13.72
N GLN A 151 6.42 5.21 -12.81
CA GLN A 151 5.93 3.88 -13.15
C GLN A 151 4.74 3.92 -14.10
N LEU A 152 3.78 4.83 -13.88
CA LEU A 152 2.65 5.00 -14.79
C LEU A 152 3.12 5.40 -16.19
N LEU A 153 4.11 6.28 -16.30
CA LEU A 153 4.69 6.74 -17.57
C LEU A 153 5.46 5.65 -18.33
N LYS A 154 6.15 4.75 -17.61
CA LYS A 154 6.95 3.68 -18.23
C LYS A 154 6.15 2.42 -18.58
N ARG A 155 4.91 2.30 -18.11
CA ARG A 155 4.15 1.04 -18.17
C ARG A 155 3.24 0.98 -19.40
N ASP A 156 3.77 0.39 -20.48
CA ASP A 156 2.98 -0.06 -21.63
C ASP A 156 2.36 -1.44 -21.34
N ALA A 157 1.11 -1.46 -20.87
CA ALA A 157 0.35 -2.69 -20.65
C ALA A 157 -1.06 -2.58 -21.24
N ALA A 158 -1.50 -3.60 -21.98
CA ALA A 158 -2.84 -3.63 -22.58
C ALA A 158 -3.96 -3.92 -21.54
N LEU A 159 -3.61 -4.60 -20.45
CA LEU A 159 -4.53 -5.06 -19.41
C LEU A 159 -4.19 -4.46 -18.05
N CYS A 160 -5.22 -4.29 -17.22
CA CYS A 160 -5.07 -3.82 -15.85
C CYS A 160 -4.30 -4.83 -14.99
N PHE A 161 -3.38 -4.37 -14.13
CA PHE A 161 -2.55 -5.21 -13.26
C PHE A 161 -1.61 -6.21 -13.95
N GLN A 162 -1.51 -6.22 -15.28
CA GLN A 162 -0.53 -7.05 -15.97
C GLN A 162 0.88 -6.49 -15.73
N THR A 163 1.70 -7.22 -14.99
CA THR A 163 3.04 -6.80 -14.57
C THR A 163 4.06 -7.08 -15.67
N TYR A 164 4.67 -6.02 -16.21
CA TYR A 164 5.94 -6.14 -16.93
C TYR A 164 6.90 -5.10 -16.35
N THR A 165 7.71 -5.50 -15.37
CA THR A 165 8.76 -4.65 -14.80
C THR A 165 10.09 -5.41 -14.83
N PRO A 166 11.06 -4.99 -15.65
CA PRO A 166 12.41 -5.58 -15.72
C PRO A 166 13.32 -5.19 -14.54
N THR A 167 12.87 -4.32 -13.63
CA THR A 167 13.63 -3.90 -12.44
C THR A 167 12.84 -4.22 -11.16
N PRO A 168 13.42 -4.95 -10.20
CA PRO A 168 12.72 -5.26 -8.96
C PRO A 168 12.55 -3.98 -8.13
N ALA A 169 11.31 -3.67 -7.73
CA ALA A 169 10.97 -2.57 -6.83
C ALA A 169 11.86 -2.54 -5.57
N ALA A 170 12.39 -3.70 -5.16
CA ALA A 170 13.37 -3.87 -4.10
C ALA A 170 14.64 -3.00 -4.25
N LEU A 171 15.16 -2.79 -5.46
CA LEU A 171 16.39 -2.02 -5.69
C LEU A 171 16.17 -0.50 -5.52
N SER A 172 15.01 -0.01 -5.94
CA SER A 172 14.58 1.37 -5.68
C SER A 172 14.23 1.58 -4.20
N LEU A 173 13.62 0.58 -3.55
CA LEU A 173 13.30 0.59 -2.13
C LEU A 173 14.56 0.61 -1.25
N LEU A 174 15.60 -0.15 -1.60
CA LEU A 174 16.85 -0.15 -0.86
C LEU A 174 17.58 1.20 -0.94
N ALA A 175 17.60 1.84 -2.11
CA ALA A 175 18.26 3.13 -2.29
C ALA A 175 17.67 4.25 -1.42
N ILE A 176 16.35 4.26 -1.25
CA ILE A 176 15.64 5.28 -0.45
C ILE A 176 15.87 5.07 1.06
N PHE A 177 16.04 3.83 1.52
CA PHE A 177 16.34 3.53 2.94
C PHE A 177 17.67 4.16 3.39
N PHE A 178 18.67 4.17 2.50
CA PHE A 178 19.97 4.81 2.71
C PHE A 178 19.93 6.35 2.66
N VAL A 179 18.91 6.95 2.03
CA VAL A 179 18.75 8.41 2.01
C VAL A 179 18.18 8.94 3.34
N PHE A 180 17.41 8.11 4.06
CA PHE A 180 16.72 8.50 5.30
C PHE A 180 17.36 7.98 6.60
N THR A 181 18.39 7.13 6.51
CA THR A 181 19.15 6.57 7.64
C THR A 181 20.52 7.23 7.74
#